data_AF-A0A1C5D9S6-F1
#
_entry.id   AF-A0A1C5D9S6-F1
#
_cell.length_a   1.000
_cell.length_b   1.000
_cell.length_c   1.000
_cell.angle_alpha   90.00
_cell.angle_beta   90.00
_cell.angle_gamma   90.00
#
_symmetry.space_group_name_H-M   'P 1'
#
loop_
_entity.id
_entity.type
_entity.pdbx_description
1 polymer ?
#
loop_
_entity_poly.entity_id
_entity_poly.type
_entity_poly.pdbx_seq_one_letter_code
_entity_poly.pdbx_strand_id
1 'polypeptide(L)'
;MAHQKLALARRGAGDLTQALHFIDIARSSGTTDSPMQRVRLDTAHGHILLSDAATRDDGLLVLDQAAKVAAQYGLVHQLRSIEGIKAMSEGPVGPRQR
;
A
#
# COMPACT_ATOMS: atom_id res chain seq x y z
N MET A 1 -15.25 0.76 -2.90
CA MET A 1 -14.45 0.40 -4.10
C MET A 1 -14.20 1.55 -5.08
N ALA A 2 -15.14 2.46 -5.33
CA ALA A 2 -14.92 3.56 -6.29
C ALA A 2 -13.72 4.46 -5.94
N HIS A 3 -13.62 4.90 -4.68
CA HIS A 3 -12.52 5.76 -4.22
C HIS A 3 -11.14 5.08 -4.28
N GLN A 4 -11.03 3.78 -3.96
CA GLN A 4 -9.75 3.05 -4.08
C GLN A 4 -9.25 3.02 -5.53
N LYS A 5 -10.14 2.72 -6.50
CA LYS A 5 -9.76 2.71 -7.92
C LYS A 5 -9.31 4.09 -8.37
N LEU A 6 -10.02 5.13 -7.95
CA LEU A 6 -9.67 6.52 -8.27
C LEU A 6 -8.33 6.93 -7.66
N ALA A 7 -8.05 6.53 -6.42
CA ALA A 7 -6.76 6.75 -5.77
C ALA A 7 -5.60 6.14 -6.57
N LEU A 8 -5.75 4.88 -7.01
CA LEU A 8 -4.74 4.20 -7.81
C LEU A 8 -4.54 4.84 -9.19
N ALA A 9 -5.61 5.32 -9.82
CA ALA A 9 -5.53 6.04 -11.10
C ALA A 9 -4.77 7.37 -10.94
N ARG A 10 -5.04 8.13 -9.88
CA ARG A 10 -4.33 9.40 -9.58
C ARG A 10 -2.86 9.16 -9.30
N ARG A 11 -2.52 8.11 -8.54
CA ARG A 11 -1.13 7.67 -8.34
C ARG A 11 -0.44 7.36 -9.67
N GLY A 12 -1.10 6.62 -10.57
CA GLY A 12 -0.56 6.31 -11.90
C GLY A 12 -0.30 7.56 -12.76
N ALA A 13 -1.04 8.64 -12.52
CA ALA A 13 -0.86 9.93 -13.16
C ALA A 13 0.17 10.85 -12.45
N GLY A 14 0.77 10.41 -11.34
CA GLY A 14 1.70 11.22 -10.53
C GLY A 14 1.02 12.22 -9.58
N ASP A 15 -0.32 12.26 -9.54
CA ASP A 15 -1.10 13.14 -8.66
C ASP A 15 -1.26 12.48 -7.27
N LEU A 16 -0.18 12.53 -6.49
CA LEU A 16 -0.12 11.87 -5.18
C LEU A 16 -1.03 12.53 -4.15
N THR A 17 -1.27 13.85 -4.26
CA THR A 17 -2.18 14.56 -3.35
C THR A 17 -3.61 14.04 -3.50
N GLN A 18 -4.12 13.93 -4.73
CA GLN A 18 -5.45 13.37 -4.94
C GLN A 18 -5.49 11.87 -4.65
N ALA A 19 -4.39 11.14 -4.91
CA ALA A 19 -4.31 9.72 -4.55
C ALA A 19 -4.50 9.51 -3.04
N LEU A 20 -3.80 10.29 -2.21
CA LEU A 20 -3.91 10.26 -0.76
C LEU A 20 -5.32 10.66 -0.29
N HIS A 21 -5.89 11.72 -0.85
CA HIS A 21 -7.24 12.16 -0.52
C HIS A 21 -8.29 11.04 -0.74
N PHE A 22 -8.27 10.39 -1.91
CA PHE A 22 -9.25 9.34 -2.20
C PHE A 22 -9.03 8.06 -1.42
N ILE A 23 -7.78 7.68 -1.10
CA ILE A 23 -7.54 6.49 -0.28
C ILE A 23 -7.97 6.73 1.17
N ASP A 24 -7.81 7.94 1.69
CA ASP A 24 -8.29 8.28 3.04
C ASP A 24 -9.82 8.25 3.13
N ILE A 25 -10.54 8.74 2.12
CA ILE A 25 -12.00 8.59 2.04
C ILE A 25 -12.38 7.10 2.01
N ALA A 26 -11.65 6.28 1.24
CA ALA A 26 -11.93 4.85 1.17
C ALA A 26 -11.73 4.15 2.53
N ARG A 27 -10.70 4.55 3.28
CA ARG A 27 -10.37 4.01 4.61
C ARG A 27 -11.34 4.49 5.70
N SER A 28 -11.79 5.74 5.63
CA SER A 28 -12.73 6.32 6.61
C SER A 28 -14.18 5.90 6.41
N SER A 29 -14.56 5.49 5.20
CA SER A 29 -15.94 5.12 4.83
C SER A 29 -16.53 3.88 5.52
N GLY A 30 -15.88 3.33 6.56
CA GLY A 30 -16.41 2.24 7.40
C GLY A 30 -16.57 0.88 6.73
N THR A 31 -16.53 0.79 5.40
CA THR A 31 -16.79 -0.44 4.64
C THR A 31 -15.70 -1.53 4.76
N THR A 32 -14.79 -1.47 5.72
CA THR A 32 -13.78 -2.52 5.95
C THR A 32 -14.34 -3.71 6.73
N ASP A 33 -15.53 -4.20 6.35
CA ASP A 33 -16.24 -5.30 7.04
C ASP A 33 -15.54 -6.67 6.90
N SER A 34 -14.43 -6.75 6.15
CA SER A 34 -13.61 -7.95 6.07
C SER A 34 -12.11 -7.67 6.19
N PRO A 35 -11.35 -8.58 6.83
CA PRO A 35 -9.88 -8.52 6.88
C PRO A 35 -9.25 -8.36 5.48
N MET A 36 -9.82 -9.01 4.47
CA MET A 36 -9.35 -8.89 3.09
C MET A 36 -9.50 -7.47 2.53
N GLN A 37 -10.63 -6.81 2.79
CA GLN A 37 -10.82 -5.44 2.32
C GLN A 37 -9.89 -4.46 3.03
N ARG A 38 -9.67 -4.63 4.34
CA ARG A 38 -8.70 -3.84 5.09
C ARG A 38 -7.29 -3.99 4.52
N VAL A 39 -6.84 -5.23 4.31
CA VAL A 39 -5.53 -5.50 3.70
C VAL A 39 -5.40 -4.83 2.34
N ARG A 40 -6.42 -4.92 1.47
CA ARG A 40 -6.37 -4.29 0.14
C ARG A 40 -6.25 -2.76 0.20
N LEU A 41 -6.94 -2.12 1.15
CA LEU A 41 -6.89 -0.67 1.32
C LEU A 41 -5.55 -0.22 1.91
N ASP A 42 -5.05 -0.91 2.93
CA ASP A 42 -3.75 -0.61 3.53
C ASP A 42 -2.61 -0.86 2.53
N THR A 43 -2.69 -1.92 1.71
CA THR A 43 -1.73 -2.15 0.61
C THR A 43 -1.75 -1.03 -0.43
N ALA A 44 -2.94 -0.57 -0.83
CA ALA A 44 -3.05 0.54 -1.78
C ALA A 44 -2.50 1.84 -1.20
N HIS A 45 -2.77 2.12 0.09
CA HIS A 45 -2.25 3.29 0.79
C HIS A 45 -0.72 3.24 0.90
N GLY A 46 -0.16 2.13 1.36
CA GLY A 46 1.29 1.94 1.43
C GLY A 46 1.96 2.11 0.06
N HIS A 47 1.36 1.57 -1.01
CA HIS A 47 1.89 1.72 -2.36
C HIS A 47 1.86 3.16 -2.89
N ILE A 48 0.88 3.98 -2.48
CA ILE A 48 0.83 5.42 -2.77
C ILE A 48 1.96 6.15 -2.04
N LEU A 49 2.16 5.86 -0.74
CA LEU A 49 3.22 6.48 0.07
C LEU A 49 4.62 6.13 -0.45
N LEU A 50 4.83 4.92 -0.96
CA LEU A 50 6.09 4.53 -1.59
C LEU A 50 6.43 5.30 -2.88
N SER A 51 5.47 6.00 -3.48
CA SER A 51 5.71 6.82 -4.68
C SER A 51 6.36 8.17 -4.39
N ASP A 52 6.37 8.60 -3.12
CA ASP A 52 7.06 9.81 -2.68
C ASP A 52 8.20 9.42 -1.72
N ALA A 53 9.39 9.94 -1.99
CA ALA A 53 10.56 9.70 -1.15
C ALA A 53 10.35 10.19 0.29
N ALA A 54 9.59 11.28 0.49
CA ALA A 54 9.33 11.83 1.80
C ALA A 54 8.43 10.94 2.68
N THR A 55 7.55 10.15 2.06
CA THR A 55 6.60 9.27 2.77
C THR A 55 6.95 7.78 2.65
N ARG A 56 8.13 7.48 2.09
CA ARG A 56 8.52 6.11 1.76
C ARG A 56 8.57 5.20 2.99
N ASP A 57 9.12 5.68 4.10
CA ASP A 57 9.22 4.91 5.34
C ASP A 57 7.84 4.62 5.94
N ASP A 58 6.92 5.60 5.90
CA ASP A 58 5.52 5.41 6.29
C ASP A 58 4.84 4.35 5.41
N GLY A 59 5.14 4.38 4.10
CA GLY A 59 4.67 3.37 3.15
C GLY A 59 5.11 1.96 3.52
N LEU A 60 6.37 1.78 3.91
CA LEU A 60 6.89 0.49 4.37
C LEU A 60 6.20 0.01 5.65
N LEU A 61 6.01 0.90 6.63
CA LEU A 61 5.32 0.58 7.88
C LEU A 61 3.87 0.13 7.66
N VAL A 62 3.15 0.81 6.77
CA VAL A 62 1.77 0.44 6.41
C VAL A 62 1.74 -0.93 5.73
N LEU A 63 2.69 -1.20 4.81
CA LEU A 63 2.78 -2.51 4.14
C LEU A 63 3.14 -3.63 5.11
N ASP A 64 4.00 -3.39 6.09
CA ASP A 64 4.32 -4.37 7.14
C ASP A 64 3.10 -4.71 7.99
N GLN A 65 2.31 -3.70 8.35
CA GLN A 65 1.08 -3.94 9.09
C GLN A 65 0.05 -4.71 8.26
N ALA A 66 -0.09 -4.38 6.97
CA ALA A 66 -0.95 -5.13 6.05
C ALA A 66 -0.50 -6.59 5.88
N ALA A 67 0.81 -6.84 5.81
CA ALA A 67 1.39 -8.18 5.72
C ALA A 67 1.07 -9.01 6.98
N LYS A 68 1.21 -8.42 8.17
CA LYS A 68 0.85 -9.09 9.45
C LYS A 68 -0.62 -9.50 9.47
N VAL A 69 -1.52 -8.61 9.06
CA VAL A 69 -2.96 -8.93 8.98
C VAL A 69 -3.22 -10.00 7.92
N ALA A 70 -2.58 -9.90 6.75
CA ALA A 70 -2.71 -10.92 5.71
C ALA A 70 -2.28 -12.31 6.20
N ALA A 71 -1.15 -12.40 6.90
CA ALA A 71 -0.66 -13.63 7.50
C ALA A 71 -1.62 -14.18 8.58
N GLN A 72 -2.10 -13.31 9.47
CA GLN A 72 -3.05 -13.68 10.53
C GLN A 72 -4.32 -14.35 10.00
N TYR A 73 -4.84 -13.87 8.86
CA TYR A 73 -6.08 -14.37 8.26
C TYR A 73 -5.86 -15.34 7.10
N GLY A 74 -4.62 -15.82 6.87
CA GLY A 74 -4.33 -16.80 5.82
C GLY A 74 -4.51 -16.25 4.39
N LEU A 75 -4.39 -14.94 4.19
CA LEU A 75 -4.57 -14.27 2.90
C LEU A 75 -3.29 -14.35 2.04
N VAL A 76 -2.87 -15.58 1.73
CA VAL A 76 -1.57 -15.90 1.10
C VAL A 76 -1.32 -15.10 -0.20
N HIS A 77 -2.33 -14.96 -1.05
CA HIS A 77 -2.19 -14.17 -2.28
C HIS A 77 -1.95 -12.69 -2.02
N GLN A 78 -2.59 -12.12 -0.99
CA GLN A 78 -2.38 -10.71 -0.64
C GLN A 78 -1.02 -10.50 -0.01
N LEU A 79 -0.58 -11.42 0.87
CA LEU A 79 0.74 -11.39 1.47
C LEU A 79 1.85 -11.37 0.40
N ARG A 80 1.79 -12.29 -0.58
CA ARG A 80 2.75 -12.32 -1.69
C ARG A 80 2.77 -11.02 -2.50
N SER A 81 1.60 -10.42 -2.73
CA SER A 81 1.52 -9.14 -3.43
C SER A 81 2.19 -8.00 -2.65
N ILE A 82 2.04 -7.98 -1.33
CA ILE A 82 2.65 -6.98 -0.46
C ILE A 82 4.17 -7.12 -0.46
N GLU A 83 4.67 -8.36 -0.31
CA GLU A 83 6.10 -8.67 -0.37
C GLU A 83 6.72 -8.24 -1.71
N GLY A 84 6.02 -8.51 -2.82
CA GLY A 84 6.45 -8.06 -4.15
C GLY A 84 6.55 -6.54 -4.27
N ILE A 85 5.58 -5.79 -3.73
CA ILE A 85 5.61 -4.31 -3.73
C ILE A 85 6.80 -3.80 -2.91
N LYS A 86 7.03 -4.36 -1.71
CA LYS A 86 8.17 -3.99 -0.87
C LYS A 86 9.50 -4.22 -1.58
N ALA A 87 9.69 -5.40 -2.17
CA ALA A 87 10.92 -5.76 -2.88
C ALA A 87 11.19 -4.83 -4.09
N MET A 88 10.15 -4.48 -4.85
CA MET A 88 10.29 -3.53 -5.96
C MET A 88 10.63 -2.11 -5.49
N SER A 89 10.17 -1.73 -4.29
CA SER A 89 10.46 -0.42 -3.73
C SER A 89 11.92 -0.30 -3.30
N GLU A 90 12.49 -1.34 -2.70
CA GLU A 90 13.87 -1.37 -2.18
C GLU A 90 14.95 -1.08 -3.25
N GLY A 91 14.62 -1.18 -4.55
CA GLY A 91 15.56 -0.97 -5.66
C GLY A 91 16.66 -2.05 -5.67
N PRO A 92 17.48 -2.14 -6.73
CA PRO A 92 18.65 -3.00 -6.66
C PRO A 92 19.52 -2.48 -5.51
N VAL A 93 19.65 -3.27 -4.46
CA VAL A 93 20.63 -3.03 -3.41
C VAL A 93 21.99 -3.06 -4.09
N GLY A 94 22.47 -1.89 -4.53
CA GLY A 94 23.82 -1.73 -5.03
C GLY A 94 24.77 -2.28 -3.97
N PRO A 95 25.80 -3.04 -4.37
CA PRO A 95 26.69 -3.65 -3.39
C PRO A 95 27.27 -2.54 -2.51
N ARG A 96 26.99 -2.60 -1.21
CA ARG A 96 27.70 -1.82 -0.20
C ARG A 96 29.17 -2.22 -0.29
N GLN A 97 29.96 -1.47 -1.04
CA GLN A 97 31.41 -1.61 -1.03
C GLN A 97 31.88 -1.22 0.38
N ARG A 98 32.50 -2.20 1.03
CA ARG A 98 33.31 -2.03 2.23
C ARG A 98 34.66 -1.46 1.85
#